data_AF-A0A1Q5PDR2-F1
#
_entry.id   AF-A0A1Q5PDR2-F1
#
_cell.length_a   1.000
_cell.length_b   1.000
_cell.length_c   1.000
_cell.angle_alpha   90.00
_cell.angle_beta   90.00
_cell.angle_gamma   90.00
#
_symmetry.space_group_name_H-M   'P 1'
#
loop_
_entity.id
_entity.type
_entity.pdbx_description
1 polymer ?
#
loop_
_entity_poly.entity_id
_entity_poly.type
_entity_poly.pdbx_seq_one_letter_code
_entity_poly.pdbx_strand_id
1 'polypeptide(L)'
;MKGEIVDRFKNKPVPYATIGIKGKSLGTVADENGQFSFTIPATAVSDEEAMIVSCVGYKSVETTASAFKQGHLLISLPPAQINLNEVTIRARKVKTKTFGRTGNSTMMVSNMYTENNLLSDELAKEQGTIIKLDEEVLLKDFNMHVVFNRFKYVRFRLNIYSIKDGLPDKSLLKEDIRFDVAEKKGWVKVDLSRYNVFLEGQDKVAVTIQWLQSEAIAGNRKSFAVSAVPLPSHSILFRDKSQDRWKEVSPGYLSFYLTADSYKGKHKSSLSETPATQDYVLPDSLKYLRYLAMQTPANLQSNYRYGDSLEAGNYVNVNNANLYYEIYGQGEPLLLLHGNGQSISAFSQQIAALSKYFKVIAVDTRAHGRSSDKGLGELTYDLFASDMKQLLDSLSLKQVNVLGWSDGGNTALKMALNHPEYVKKIALMGANLFPDKTAIESGLLALFNKQQEQLIGREDAQSRNRSRLLGLLLNEPQMSFKDMGAVRAPVLVMAGEHDVILESHTRAIAESIKGAELIIFKDASHYAPQEIPIEFNKAVLQFFAPYDSNL
;
A
#
# COMPACT_ATOMS: atom_id res chain seq x y z
N MET A 1 22.07 21.01 -15.00
CA MET A 1 22.95 20.18 -15.85
C MET A 1 22.22 19.86 -17.13
N LYS A 2 22.85 20.05 -18.30
CA LYS A 2 22.26 19.77 -19.62
C LYS A 2 23.30 19.12 -20.54
N GLY A 3 22.87 18.25 -21.44
CA GLY A 3 23.77 17.60 -22.38
C GLY A 3 23.07 16.69 -23.38
N GLU A 4 23.86 16.04 -24.20
CA GLU A 4 23.44 15.08 -25.23
C GLU A 4 24.20 13.77 -25.07
N ILE A 5 23.52 12.65 -25.31
CA ILE A 5 24.08 11.31 -25.26
C ILE A 5 24.01 10.70 -26.66
N VAL A 6 25.16 10.31 -27.19
CA VAL A 6 25.29 9.77 -28.55
C VAL A 6 26.02 8.43 -28.58
N ASP A 7 25.76 7.64 -29.61
CA ASP A 7 26.50 6.43 -29.93
C ASP A 7 27.93 6.83 -30.34
N ARG A 8 28.93 6.24 -29.67
CA ARG A 8 30.34 6.60 -29.88
C ARG A 8 30.81 6.43 -31.32
N PHE A 9 30.26 5.48 -32.07
CA PHE A 9 30.73 5.17 -33.42
C PHE A 9 29.84 5.78 -34.49
N LYS A 10 28.52 5.83 -34.24
CA LYS A 10 27.55 6.32 -35.23
C LYS A 10 27.25 7.80 -35.08
N ASN A 11 27.63 8.41 -33.96
CA ASN A 11 27.28 9.79 -33.58
C ASN A 11 25.78 10.08 -33.72
N LYS A 12 24.96 9.05 -33.47
CA LYS A 12 23.49 9.16 -33.44
C LYS A 12 23.03 9.29 -32.00
N PRO A 13 21.92 10.01 -31.74
CA PRO A 13 21.31 10.05 -30.42
C PRO A 13 21.11 8.65 -29.82
N VAL A 14 21.40 8.52 -28.52
CA VAL A 14 21.00 7.35 -27.72
C VAL A 14 19.76 7.73 -26.93
N PRO A 15 18.56 7.43 -27.44
CA PRO A 15 17.32 7.86 -26.83
C PRO A 15 17.14 7.18 -25.46
N TYR A 16 16.64 7.94 -24.48
CA TYR A 16 16.31 7.42 -23.15
C TYR A 16 17.46 6.78 -22.37
N ALA A 17 18.70 7.12 -22.70
CA ALA A 17 19.83 6.81 -21.82
C ALA A 17 19.60 7.44 -20.43
N THR A 18 19.97 6.73 -19.38
CA THR A 18 19.82 7.21 -18.00
C THR A 18 21.10 7.85 -17.52
N ILE A 19 20.98 8.95 -16.79
CA ILE A 19 22.10 9.64 -16.16
C ILE A 19 21.79 9.85 -14.69
N GLY A 20 22.72 9.50 -13.81
CA GLY A 20 22.52 9.71 -12.38
C GLY A 20 23.80 9.59 -11.57
N ILE A 21 23.71 9.93 -10.30
CA ILE A 21 24.84 9.85 -9.37
C ILE A 21 24.80 8.52 -8.64
N LYS A 22 25.94 7.84 -8.61
CA LYS A 22 26.06 6.53 -7.99
C LYS A 22 25.62 6.56 -6.53
N GLY A 23 24.63 5.73 -6.20
CA GLY A 23 24.13 5.54 -4.84
C GLY A 23 23.27 6.68 -4.29
N LYS A 24 22.81 7.61 -5.14
CA LYS A 24 21.95 8.73 -4.77
C LYS A 24 20.67 8.77 -5.60
N SER A 25 19.60 9.28 -5.01
CA SER A 25 18.32 9.55 -5.69
C SER A 25 18.37 10.81 -6.58
N LEU A 26 19.45 10.98 -7.34
CA LEU A 26 19.68 12.13 -8.23
C LEU A 26 20.04 11.65 -9.64
N GLY A 27 19.27 12.12 -10.62
CA GLY A 27 19.43 11.73 -12.03
C GLY A 27 18.17 12.01 -12.85
N THR A 28 18.23 11.70 -14.14
CA THR A 28 17.14 11.84 -15.12
C THR A 28 17.32 10.84 -16.28
N VAL A 29 16.43 10.91 -17.27
CA VAL A 29 16.44 10.14 -18.52
C VAL A 29 16.53 11.12 -19.69
N ALA A 30 17.33 10.80 -20.70
CA ALA A 30 17.37 11.57 -21.94
C ALA A 30 16.07 11.42 -22.75
N ASP A 31 15.76 12.39 -23.60
CA ASP A 31 14.62 12.31 -24.51
C ASP A 31 14.92 11.41 -25.72
N GLU A 32 14.01 11.39 -26.69
CA GLU A 32 14.13 10.68 -27.96
C GLU A 32 15.29 11.15 -28.85
N ASN A 33 15.80 12.36 -28.61
CA ASN A 33 16.94 12.95 -29.29
C ASN A 33 18.24 12.82 -28.47
N GLY A 34 18.22 12.01 -27.40
CA GLY A 34 19.39 11.81 -26.54
C GLY A 34 19.73 13.01 -25.67
N GLN A 35 18.87 14.04 -25.62
CA GLN A 35 19.09 15.25 -24.84
C GLN A 35 18.57 15.08 -23.42
N PHE A 36 19.28 15.60 -22.43
CA PHE A 36 18.84 15.54 -21.04
C PHE A 36 19.05 16.89 -20.33
N SER A 37 18.22 17.14 -19.32
CA SER A 37 18.32 18.32 -18.47
C SER A 37 17.79 18.02 -17.08
N PHE A 38 18.56 18.27 -16.03
CA PHE A 38 18.10 18.15 -14.64
C PHE A 38 18.90 19.05 -13.69
N THR A 39 18.33 19.32 -12.52
CA THR A 39 18.91 20.22 -11.50
C THR A 39 19.48 19.40 -10.35
N ILE A 40 20.64 19.82 -9.85
CA ILE A 40 21.27 19.27 -8.65
C ILE A 40 21.39 20.39 -7.62
N PRO A 41 20.95 20.20 -6.36
CA PRO A 41 21.19 21.18 -5.31
C PRO A 41 22.69 21.37 -5.07
N ALA A 42 23.13 22.61 -4.92
CA ALA A 42 24.54 22.97 -4.78
C ALA A 42 25.26 22.28 -3.60
N THR A 43 24.52 21.86 -2.57
CA THR A 43 25.05 21.18 -1.38
C THR A 43 24.92 19.65 -1.42
N ALA A 44 24.25 19.09 -2.42
CA ALA A 44 23.90 17.68 -2.43
C ALA A 44 24.99 16.75 -3.00
N VAL A 45 25.95 17.32 -3.75
CA VAL A 45 26.89 16.59 -4.61
C VAL A 45 28.23 17.33 -4.63
N SER A 46 29.33 16.63 -4.38
CA SER A 46 30.67 17.19 -4.56
C SER A 46 31.09 17.21 -6.03
N ASP A 47 32.05 18.07 -6.39
CA ASP A 47 32.51 18.23 -7.77
C ASP A 47 33.15 16.96 -8.38
N GLU A 48 33.63 16.06 -7.53
CA GLU A 48 34.30 14.80 -7.90
C GLU A 48 33.36 13.59 -7.91
N GLU A 49 32.09 13.76 -7.51
CA GLU A 49 31.16 12.64 -7.48
C GLU A 49 30.93 12.04 -8.87
N ALA A 50 31.03 10.71 -8.90
CA ALA A 50 30.83 9.89 -10.07
C ALA A 50 29.37 9.93 -10.56
N MET A 51 29.21 10.44 -11.77
CA MET A 51 27.99 10.38 -12.55
C MET A 51 28.09 9.25 -13.57
N ILE A 52 27.10 8.36 -13.54
CA ILE A 52 27.05 7.20 -14.41
C ILE A 52 25.99 7.44 -15.47
N VAL A 53 26.39 7.26 -16.73
CA VAL A 53 25.50 7.23 -17.89
C VAL A 53 25.42 5.80 -18.40
N SER A 54 24.21 5.29 -18.51
CA SER A 54 23.97 3.91 -18.94
C SER A 54 22.73 3.80 -19.82
N CYS A 55 22.78 2.85 -20.76
CA CYS A 55 21.68 2.45 -21.61
C CYS A 55 21.83 0.97 -21.93
N VAL A 56 20.72 0.23 -21.96
CA VAL A 56 20.75 -1.19 -22.39
C VAL A 56 21.30 -1.27 -23.82
N GLY A 57 22.19 -2.22 -24.07
CA GLY A 57 22.92 -2.35 -25.35
C GLY A 57 24.20 -1.50 -25.46
N TYR A 58 24.53 -0.70 -24.43
CA TYR A 58 25.75 0.11 -24.36
C TYR A 58 26.57 -0.21 -23.11
N LYS A 59 27.88 -0.01 -23.18
CA LYS A 59 28.74 0.02 -21.98
C LYS A 59 28.51 1.33 -21.25
N SER A 60 28.29 1.26 -19.94
CA SER A 60 28.16 2.46 -19.10
C SER A 60 29.44 3.30 -19.13
N VAL A 61 29.28 4.62 -19.08
CA VAL A 61 30.38 5.59 -18.99
C VAL A 61 30.24 6.36 -17.69
N GLU A 62 31.38 6.63 -17.05
CA GLU A 62 31.47 7.46 -15.85
C GLU A 62 32.02 8.85 -16.21
N THR A 63 31.43 9.88 -15.62
CA THR A 63 31.86 11.28 -15.71
C THR A 63 31.75 11.93 -14.32
N THR A 64 32.15 13.20 -14.17
CA THR A 64 32.10 13.91 -12.88
C THR A 64 31.04 14.99 -12.88
N ALA A 65 30.52 15.33 -11.70
CA ALA A 65 29.58 16.45 -11.54
C ALA A 65 30.18 17.79 -12.01
N SER A 66 31.49 17.99 -11.83
CA SER A 66 32.23 19.17 -12.31
C SER A 66 32.26 19.33 -13.83
N ALA A 67 32.21 18.25 -14.61
CA ALA A 67 32.18 18.31 -16.07
C ALA A 67 30.99 19.13 -16.61
N PHE A 68 29.91 19.22 -15.83
CA PHE A 68 28.70 19.98 -16.17
C PHE A 68 28.79 21.48 -15.89
N LYS A 69 29.78 21.94 -15.12
CA LYS A 69 30.01 23.38 -14.89
C LYS A 69 30.55 24.08 -16.15
N GLN A 70 31.02 23.33 -17.14
CA GLN A 70 31.62 23.83 -18.38
C GLN A 70 30.58 24.10 -19.49
N GLY A 71 29.29 23.85 -19.27
CA GLY A 71 28.22 24.11 -20.24
C GLY A 71 27.50 22.85 -20.72
N HIS A 72 27.22 22.78 -22.03
CA HIS A 72 26.53 21.65 -22.66
C HIS A 72 27.47 20.45 -22.83
N LEU A 73 27.18 19.33 -22.17
CA LEU A 73 28.04 18.15 -22.17
C LEU A 73 27.62 17.16 -23.26
N LEU A 74 28.56 16.74 -24.12
CA LEU A 74 28.36 15.63 -25.06
C LEU A 74 28.97 14.35 -24.48
N ILE A 75 28.15 13.31 -24.34
CA ILE A 75 28.56 12.02 -23.74
C ILE A 75 28.42 10.92 -24.79
N SER A 76 29.52 10.24 -25.11
CA SER A 76 29.53 9.17 -26.12
C SER A 76 29.58 7.77 -25.50
N LEU A 77 28.48 7.02 -25.64
CA LEU A 77 28.36 5.65 -25.16
C LEU A 77 28.87 4.63 -26.18
N PRO A 78 29.83 3.75 -25.82
CA PRO A 78 30.23 2.65 -26.69
C PRO A 78 29.18 1.53 -26.65
N PRO A 79 28.76 0.97 -27.80
CA PRO A 79 27.95 -0.24 -27.85
C PRO A 79 28.56 -1.40 -27.03
N ALA A 80 27.72 -2.17 -26.36
CA ALA A 80 28.12 -3.40 -25.69
C ALA A 80 28.46 -4.46 -26.73
N GLN A 81 29.59 -5.16 -26.56
CA GLN A 81 29.96 -6.27 -27.44
C GLN A 81 29.05 -7.47 -27.12
N ILE A 82 28.30 -7.93 -28.13
CA ILE A 82 27.49 -9.15 -28.04
C ILE A 82 28.34 -10.29 -28.61
N ASN A 83 28.86 -11.15 -27.75
CA ASN A 83 29.40 -12.43 -28.20
C ASN A 83 28.22 -13.35 -28.53
N LEU A 84 28.12 -13.79 -29.78
CA LEU A 84 27.17 -14.80 -30.19
C LEU A 84 27.74 -16.16 -29.78
N ASN A 85 27.12 -16.78 -28.77
CA ASN A 85 27.43 -18.17 -28.45
C ASN A 85 26.82 -19.07 -29.52
N GLU A 86 27.54 -20.15 -29.84
CA GLU A 86 27.10 -21.17 -30.79
C GLU A 86 25.76 -21.77 -30.34
N VAL A 87 24.74 -21.71 -31.21
CA VAL A 87 23.42 -22.26 -30.91
C VAL A 87 23.46 -23.77 -31.13
N THR A 88 23.56 -24.54 -30.06
CA THR A 88 23.36 -25.99 -30.14
C THR A 88 21.86 -26.27 -30.19
N ILE A 89 21.31 -26.49 -31.39
CA ILE A 89 19.90 -26.89 -31.56
C ILE A 89 19.74 -28.32 -31.02
N ARG A 90 19.13 -28.46 -29.84
CA ARG A 90 18.67 -29.75 -29.32
C ARG A 90 17.15 -29.80 -29.45
N ALA A 91 16.63 -30.79 -30.16
CA ALA A 91 15.19 -31.06 -30.22
C ALA A 91 14.70 -31.53 -28.84
N ARG A 92 14.39 -30.58 -27.97
CA ARG A 92 13.81 -30.83 -26.64
C ARG A 92 12.28 -30.65 -26.72
N LYS A 93 11.53 -31.36 -25.88
CA LYS A 93 10.09 -31.11 -25.74
C LYS A 93 9.90 -29.70 -25.16
N VAL A 94 9.33 -28.81 -25.95
CA VAL A 94 9.02 -27.44 -25.55
C VAL A 94 7.62 -27.38 -24.94
N LYS A 95 7.47 -26.68 -23.82
CA LYS A 95 6.16 -26.33 -23.27
C LYS A 95 6.13 -24.84 -22.94
N THR A 96 5.19 -24.11 -23.52
CA THR A 96 4.93 -22.73 -23.12
C THR A 96 4.33 -22.71 -21.72
N LYS A 97 4.90 -21.90 -20.83
CA LYS A 97 4.48 -21.75 -19.43
C LYS A 97 4.35 -20.28 -19.08
N THR A 98 3.61 -20.03 -18.01
CA THR A 98 3.50 -18.73 -17.37
C THR A 98 4.32 -18.73 -16.08
N PHE A 99 5.14 -17.71 -15.90
CA PHE A 99 6.00 -17.51 -14.74
C PHE A 99 5.70 -16.16 -14.10
N GLY A 100 5.47 -16.13 -12.79
CA GLY A 100 5.09 -14.91 -12.08
C GLY A 100 3.63 -14.91 -11.68
N ARG A 101 3.05 -13.73 -11.51
CA ARG A 101 1.71 -13.58 -10.93
C ARG A 101 0.70 -13.12 -11.98
N THR A 102 -0.24 -14.01 -12.29
CA THR A 102 -1.41 -13.76 -13.15
C THR A 102 -2.63 -13.24 -12.40
N GLY A 103 -2.61 -13.28 -11.06
CA GLY A 103 -3.62 -12.61 -10.26
C GLY A 103 -3.39 -11.12 -10.27
N ASN A 104 -4.42 -10.34 -10.58
CA ASN A 104 -4.43 -8.90 -10.38
C ASN A 104 -5.15 -8.55 -9.07
N SER A 105 -4.90 -7.34 -8.60
CA SER A 105 -5.36 -6.81 -7.33
C SER A 105 -5.34 -5.29 -7.41
N THR A 106 -6.47 -4.66 -7.18
CA THR A 106 -6.54 -3.22 -6.93
C THR A 106 -6.28 -2.89 -5.45
N MET A 107 -5.96 -3.92 -4.64
CA MET A 107 -5.82 -3.86 -3.18
C MET A 107 -4.43 -3.38 -2.73
N MET A 108 -3.36 -3.92 -3.31
CA MET A 108 -2.01 -3.41 -3.13
C MET A 108 -1.59 -2.79 -4.46
N VAL A 109 -1.34 -1.49 -4.44
CA VAL A 109 -0.92 -0.74 -5.63
C VAL A 109 0.51 -0.27 -5.43
N SER A 110 1.36 -0.51 -6.43
CA SER A 110 2.69 0.07 -6.45
C SER A 110 2.61 1.37 -7.24
N ASN A 111 2.55 2.49 -6.50
CA ASN A 111 2.54 3.82 -7.09
C ASN A 111 3.92 4.10 -7.70
N MET A 112 3.94 4.39 -9.00
CA MET A 112 5.17 4.76 -9.71
C MET A 112 5.35 6.26 -9.87
N TYR A 113 4.33 7.05 -9.52
CA TYR A 113 4.41 8.52 -9.47
C TYR A 113 5.27 8.99 -8.27
N THR A 114 5.76 10.22 -8.33
CA THR A 114 6.65 10.86 -7.34
C THR A 114 6.05 12.13 -6.76
N GLU A 115 6.21 12.27 -5.45
CA GLU A 115 5.73 13.38 -4.64
C GLU A 115 6.36 14.73 -5.05
N ASN A 116 5.71 15.84 -4.68
CA ASN A 116 6.16 17.21 -4.96
C ASN A 116 7.55 17.58 -4.37
N ASN A 117 8.19 16.70 -3.59
CA ASN A 117 9.44 16.96 -2.87
C ASN A 117 10.70 16.33 -3.49
N LEU A 118 10.60 15.65 -4.64
CA LEU A 118 11.80 15.27 -5.39
C LEU A 118 12.31 16.45 -6.21
N LEU A 119 13.58 16.79 -6.00
CA LEU A 119 14.31 17.83 -6.71
C LEU A 119 14.48 17.54 -8.23
N SER A 120 14.01 16.38 -8.69
CA SER A 120 14.16 15.86 -10.05
C SER A 120 12.84 15.27 -10.55
N ASP A 121 12.67 15.28 -11.87
CA ASP A 121 11.54 14.73 -12.63
C ASP A 121 11.18 13.28 -12.23
N GLU A 122 10.00 12.80 -12.61
CA GLU A 122 9.57 11.42 -12.32
C GLU A 122 10.40 10.34 -13.03
N LEU A 123 11.29 10.76 -13.92
CA LEU A 123 11.99 9.90 -14.84
C LEU A 123 13.00 9.04 -14.07
N ALA A 124 13.37 7.91 -14.67
CA ALA A 124 14.34 6.96 -14.14
C ALA A 124 13.90 6.20 -12.86
N LYS A 125 12.71 6.48 -12.31
CA LYS A 125 12.12 5.65 -11.24
C LYS A 125 11.81 4.27 -11.77
N GLU A 126 12.09 3.26 -10.96
CA GLU A 126 12.03 1.87 -11.38
C GLU A 126 11.43 0.98 -10.29
N GLN A 127 10.56 0.07 -10.71
CA GLN A 127 9.89 -0.89 -9.83
C GLN A 127 9.79 -2.26 -10.49
N GLY A 128 9.86 -3.32 -9.69
CA GLY A 128 9.75 -4.68 -10.19
C GLY A 128 9.56 -5.72 -9.11
N THR A 129 9.67 -6.98 -9.53
CA THR A 129 9.55 -8.14 -8.66
C THR A 129 10.48 -9.24 -9.11
N ILE A 130 10.79 -10.17 -8.23
CA ILE A 130 11.53 -11.39 -8.58
C ILE A 130 10.54 -12.43 -9.10
N ILE A 131 10.85 -13.05 -10.23
CA ILE A 131 10.08 -14.13 -10.85
C ILE A 131 10.97 -15.37 -10.93
N LYS A 132 10.50 -16.49 -10.40
CA LYS A 132 11.13 -17.81 -10.57
C LYS A 132 10.85 -18.36 -11.97
N LEU A 133 11.86 -18.96 -12.58
CA LEU A 133 11.83 -19.51 -13.93
C LEU A 133 12.31 -20.96 -13.94
N ASP A 134 12.08 -21.66 -15.06
CA ASP A 134 12.85 -22.88 -15.33
C ASP A 134 14.27 -22.50 -15.82
N GLU A 135 15.22 -23.42 -15.73
CA GLU A 135 16.64 -23.19 -16.04
C GLU A 135 16.92 -22.66 -17.46
N GLU A 136 16.12 -23.08 -18.44
CA GLU A 136 16.23 -22.69 -19.84
C GLU A 136 14.87 -22.22 -20.35
N VAL A 137 14.72 -20.92 -20.61
CA VAL A 137 13.47 -20.33 -21.12
C VAL A 137 13.73 -19.33 -22.24
N LEU A 138 12.88 -19.38 -23.26
CA LEU A 138 12.79 -18.35 -24.30
C LEU A 138 11.56 -17.49 -24.05
N LEU A 139 11.76 -16.21 -23.69
CA LEU A 139 10.66 -15.32 -23.35
C LEU A 139 9.82 -14.95 -24.57
N LYS A 140 8.50 -14.97 -24.40
CA LYS A 140 7.50 -14.61 -25.41
C LYS A 140 6.87 -13.28 -25.09
N ASP A 141 6.33 -13.13 -23.89
CA ASP A 141 5.65 -11.91 -23.47
C ASP A 141 6.05 -11.49 -22.06
N PHE A 142 5.99 -10.19 -21.82
CA PHE A 142 5.87 -9.62 -20.48
C PHE A 142 4.46 -9.04 -20.31
N ASN A 143 3.86 -9.29 -19.15
CA ASN A 143 2.52 -8.83 -18.83
C ASN A 143 2.54 -8.12 -17.49
N MET A 144 1.84 -6.99 -17.41
CA MET A 144 1.60 -6.25 -16.18
C MET A 144 0.13 -5.92 -16.04
N HIS A 145 -0.36 -5.76 -14.81
CA HIS A 145 -1.68 -5.23 -14.59
C HIS A 145 -1.64 -3.79 -14.08
N VAL A 146 -2.22 -2.87 -14.86
CA VAL A 146 -2.39 -1.46 -14.52
C VAL A 146 -3.65 -1.30 -13.67
N VAL A 147 -3.51 -0.69 -12.50
CA VAL A 147 -4.66 -0.40 -11.62
C VAL A 147 -5.31 0.91 -12.03
N PHE A 148 -4.50 1.95 -12.22
CA PHE A 148 -4.95 3.19 -12.82
C PHE A 148 -3.80 3.89 -13.58
N ASN A 149 -4.17 4.62 -14.62
CA ASN A 149 -3.30 5.51 -15.38
C ASN A 149 -4.04 6.82 -15.65
N ARG A 150 -3.58 7.91 -15.02
CA ARG A 150 -4.17 9.26 -15.18
C ARG A 150 -3.45 10.10 -16.24
N PHE A 151 -2.40 9.57 -16.86
CA PHE A 151 -1.71 10.17 -17.99
C PHE A 151 -2.46 9.87 -19.29
N LYS A 152 -2.13 10.59 -20.36
CA LYS A 152 -2.53 10.20 -21.71
C LYS A 152 -1.80 8.93 -22.12
N TYR A 153 -0.48 8.90 -21.89
CA TYR A 153 0.33 7.68 -21.92
C TYR A 153 1.56 7.82 -20.99
N VAL A 154 2.12 6.67 -20.62
CA VAL A 154 3.44 6.56 -19.96
C VAL A 154 4.31 5.61 -20.76
N ARG A 155 5.55 6.01 -21.05
CA ARG A 155 6.56 5.17 -21.71
C ARG A 155 7.46 4.53 -20.67
N PHE A 156 7.56 3.21 -20.70
CA PHE A 156 8.42 2.43 -19.82
C PHE A 156 9.53 1.73 -20.60
N ARG A 157 10.64 1.48 -19.91
CA ARG A 157 11.65 0.48 -20.26
C ARG A 157 11.41 -0.78 -19.44
N LEU A 158 11.38 -1.94 -20.09
CA LEU A 158 11.45 -3.23 -19.40
C LEU A 158 12.93 -3.56 -19.12
N ASN A 159 13.24 -3.93 -17.87
CA ASN A 159 14.53 -4.52 -17.54
C ASN A 159 14.35 -5.94 -16.98
N ILE A 160 15.33 -6.79 -17.26
CA ILE A 160 15.47 -8.13 -16.69
C ILE A 160 16.88 -8.24 -16.14
N TYR A 161 17.02 -8.57 -14.86
CA TYR A 161 18.31 -8.65 -14.17
C TYR A 161 18.56 -10.04 -13.58
N SER A 162 19.84 -10.43 -13.54
CA SER A 162 20.29 -11.49 -12.65
C SER A 162 20.10 -11.07 -11.19
N ILE A 163 20.01 -12.04 -10.30
CA ILE A 163 19.88 -11.81 -8.86
C ILE A 163 21.20 -12.12 -8.15
N LYS A 164 21.64 -11.21 -7.28
CA LYS A 164 22.74 -11.42 -6.34
C LYS A 164 22.34 -10.90 -4.97
N ASP A 165 22.54 -11.71 -3.93
CA ASP A 165 22.20 -11.36 -2.54
C ASP A 165 20.74 -10.90 -2.36
N GLY A 166 19.82 -11.47 -3.17
CA GLY A 166 18.39 -11.13 -3.15
C GLY A 166 17.99 -9.94 -4.01
N LEU A 167 18.94 -9.17 -4.55
CA LEU A 167 18.69 -7.93 -5.29
C LEU A 167 19.08 -8.02 -6.78
N PRO A 168 18.56 -7.13 -7.65
CA PRO A 168 18.99 -7.04 -9.04
C PRO A 168 20.47 -6.65 -9.16
N ASP A 169 21.23 -7.38 -10.00
CA ASP A 169 22.67 -7.18 -10.22
C ASP A 169 23.00 -6.73 -11.65
N LYS A 170 23.03 -7.65 -12.63
CA LYS A 170 23.42 -7.36 -14.02
C LYS A 170 22.24 -7.47 -14.96
N SER A 171 22.13 -6.55 -15.91
CA SER A 171 21.11 -6.63 -16.96
C SER A 171 21.37 -7.86 -17.83
N LEU A 172 20.32 -8.61 -18.10
CA LEU A 172 20.29 -9.78 -18.99
C LEU A 172 19.80 -9.43 -20.40
N LEU A 173 19.35 -8.18 -20.60
CA LEU A 173 18.90 -7.69 -21.90
C LEU A 173 20.08 -7.16 -22.72
N LYS A 174 20.08 -7.51 -24.00
CA LYS A 174 21.09 -7.04 -24.98
C LYS A 174 20.65 -5.78 -25.72
N GLU A 175 19.35 -5.52 -25.74
CA GLU A 175 18.73 -4.41 -26.46
C GLU A 175 17.69 -3.72 -25.58
N ASP A 176 17.47 -2.43 -25.81
CA ASP A 176 16.50 -1.65 -25.07
C ASP A 176 15.06 -1.99 -25.47
N ILE A 177 14.27 -2.46 -24.50
CA ILE A 177 12.87 -2.84 -24.69
C ILE A 177 11.99 -1.74 -24.11
N ARG A 178 11.36 -0.95 -24.98
CA ARG A 178 10.49 0.18 -24.62
C ARG A 178 9.06 -0.07 -25.08
N PHE A 179 8.09 0.35 -24.27
CA PHE A 179 6.68 0.22 -24.58
C PHE A 179 5.87 1.35 -23.94
N ASP A 180 4.75 1.69 -24.57
CA ASP A 180 3.83 2.72 -24.10
C ASP A 180 2.61 2.08 -23.43
N VAL A 181 2.13 2.73 -22.38
CA VAL A 181 0.91 2.36 -21.66
C VAL A 181 -0.06 3.52 -21.73
N ALA A 182 -1.10 3.36 -22.55
CA ALA A 182 -2.20 4.31 -22.69
C ALA A 182 -3.47 3.84 -21.97
N GLU A 183 -3.53 2.54 -21.66
CA GLU A 183 -4.60 1.85 -20.97
C GLU A 183 -4.84 2.51 -19.62
N LYS A 184 -6.11 2.84 -19.34
CA LYS A 184 -6.50 3.48 -18.08
C LYS A 184 -6.47 2.52 -16.89
N LYS A 185 -6.68 1.22 -17.15
CA LYS A 185 -6.64 0.09 -16.21
C LYS A 185 -6.63 -1.22 -17.00
N GLY A 186 -6.26 -2.32 -16.36
CA GLY A 186 -6.29 -3.67 -16.92
C GLY A 186 -4.92 -4.22 -17.30
N TRP A 187 -4.92 -5.38 -17.95
CA TRP A 187 -3.68 -6.04 -18.37
C TRP A 187 -3.07 -5.36 -19.60
N VAL A 188 -1.77 -5.12 -19.52
CA VAL A 188 -0.92 -4.68 -20.63
C VAL A 188 0.04 -5.81 -20.95
N LYS A 189 0.12 -6.17 -22.24
CA LYS A 189 0.99 -7.21 -22.77
C LYS A 189 2.04 -6.58 -23.68
N VAL A 190 3.30 -6.99 -23.50
CA VAL A 190 4.45 -6.58 -24.29
C VAL A 190 5.03 -7.82 -24.97
N ASP A 191 5.02 -7.84 -26.31
CA ASP A 191 5.61 -8.92 -27.09
C ASP A 191 7.15 -8.82 -27.07
N LEU A 192 7.78 -9.88 -26.58
CA LEU A 192 9.23 -10.03 -26.45
C LEU A 192 9.84 -10.90 -27.56
N SER A 193 9.02 -11.53 -28.41
CA SER A 193 9.46 -12.54 -29.37
C SER A 193 10.53 -12.02 -30.33
N ARG A 194 10.42 -10.75 -30.76
CA ARG A 194 11.40 -10.12 -31.65
C ARG A 194 12.78 -9.92 -31.02
N TYR A 195 12.86 -9.86 -29.70
CA TYR A 195 14.10 -9.61 -28.97
C TYR A 195 14.87 -10.90 -28.68
N ASN A 196 14.26 -12.07 -28.91
CA ASN A 196 14.87 -13.39 -28.72
C ASN A 196 15.58 -13.53 -27.36
N VAL A 197 14.91 -13.10 -26.29
CA VAL A 197 15.47 -13.12 -24.93
C VAL A 197 15.47 -14.55 -24.41
N PHE A 198 16.60 -15.23 -24.59
CA PHE A 198 16.86 -16.56 -24.05
C PHE A 198 17.61 -16.46 -22.72
N LEU A 199 17.05 -17.05 -21.67
CA LEU A 199 17.63 -17.08 -20.34
C LEU A 199 18.07 -18.52 -20.03
N GLU A 200 19.34 -18.67 -19.68
CA GLU A 200 19.96 -19.96 -19.34
C GLU A 200 20.69 -19.84 -17.99
N GLY A 201 20.50 -20.83 -17.13
CA GLY A 201 21.16 -20.93 -15.83
C GLY A 201 20.65 -19.94 -14.76
N GLN A 202 19.48 -19.34 -14.98
CA GLN A 202 18.81 -18.47 -14.00
C GLN A 202 17.54 -19.15 -13.49
N ASP A 203 17.51 -19.54 -12.21
CA ASP A 203 16.31 -20.09 -11.57
C ASP A 203 15.31 -19.00 -11.13
N LYS A 204 15.78 -17.75 -11.11
CA LYS A 204 15.00 -16.54 -10.85
C LYS A 204 15.65 -15.32 -11.49
N VAL A 205 14.82 -14.34 -11.84
CA VAL A 205 15.25 -13.03 -12.36
C VAL A 205 14.44 -11.92 -11.72
N ALA A 206 15.00 -10.71 -11.63
CA ALA A 206 14.21 -9.52 -11.34
C ALA A 206 13.66 -8.97 -12.65
N VAL A 207 12.34 -8.75 -12.70
CA VAL A 207 11.65 -8.11 -13.82
C VAL A 207 11.11 -6.78 -13.35
N THR A 208 11.57 -5.69 -13.95
CA THR A 208 11.26 -4.32 -13.54
C THR A 208 10.84 -3.47 -14.72
N ILE A 209 10.12 -2.39 -14.43
CA ILE A 209 9.79 -1.35 -15.39
C ILE A 209 10.33 -0.02 -14.90
N GLN A 210 10.93 0.75 -15.79
CA GLN A 210 11.54 2.05 -15.51
C GLN A 210 10.81 3.15 -16.29
N TRP A 211 10.43 4.22 -15.60
CA TRP A 211 9.74 5.36 -16.19
C TRP A 211 10.67 6.18 -17.08
N LEU A 212 10.31 6.33 -18.36
CA LEU A 212 11.14 7.08 -19.32
C LEU A 212 10.52 8.42 -19.73
N GLN A 213 9.20 8.46 -19.90
CA GLN A 213 8.47 9.63 -20.39
C GLN A 213 6.98 9.48 -20.07
N SER A 214 6.25 10.60 -19.98
CA SER A 214 4.79 10.58 -19.85
C SER A 214 4.16 11.86 -20.36
N GLU A 215 2.98 11.77 -20.97
CA GLU A 215 2.18 12.94 -21.35
C GLU A 215 0.99 13.09 -20.39
N ALA A 216 0.93 14.23 -19.68
CA ALA A 216 -0.14 14.51 -18.73
C ALA A 216 -1.43 14.95 -19.42
N ILE A 217 -2.59 14.68 -18.79
CA ILE A 217 -3.87 15.23 -19.19
C ILE A 217 -4.09 16.53 -18.41
N ALA A 218 -4.38 17.63 -19.10
CA ALA A 218 -4.63 18.92 -18.45
C ALA A 218 -5.77 18.82 -17.41
N GLY A 219 -5.56 19.37 -16.22
CA GLY A 219 -6.53 19.33 -15.11
C GLY A 219 -6.54 18.03 -14.29
N ASN A 220 -5.90 16.94 -14.74
CA ASN A 220 -5.81 15.71 -13.96
C ASN A 220 -4.64 15.72 -12.98
N ARG A 221 -4.83 15.06 -11.82
CA ARG A 221 -3.71 14.66 -10.97
C ARG A 221 -2.85 13.64 -11.74
N LYS A 222 -1.56 13.92 -11.88
CA LYS A 222 -0.60 12.99 -12.47
C LYS A 222 -0.43 11.81 -11.52
N SER A 223 -0.78 10.60 -11.98
CA SER A 223 -0.60 9.37 -11.21
C SER A 223 -0.70 8.11 -12.08
N PHE A 224 0.09 7.10 -11.72
CA PHE A 224 0.11 5.79 -12.36
C PHE A 224 0.45 4.72 -11.32
N ALA A 225 -0.25 3.59 -11.38
CA ALA A 225 0.01 2.47 -10.47
C ALA A 225 -0.20 1.12 -11.14
N VAL A 226 0.68 0.19 -10.80
CA VAL A 226 0.56 -1.23 -11.14
C VAL A 226 0.04 -2.03 -9.96
N SER A 227 -0.56 -3.15 -10.27
CA SER A 227 -1.12 -4.06 -9.30
C SER A 227 -0.04 -4.87 -8.59
N ALA A 228 -0.25 -5.12 -7.30
CA ALA A 228 0.52 -6.03 -6.48
C ALA A 228 -0.41 -6.87 -5.61
N VAL A 229 0.10 -8.01 -5.16
CA VAL A 229 -0.57 -8.93 -4.24
C VAL A 229 0.32 -9.13 -3.02
N PRO A 230 -0.19 -9.05 -1.77
CA PRO A 230 0.60 -9.34 -0.58
C PRO A 230 1.10 -10.80 -0.60
N LEU A 231 2.42 -11.00 -0.54
CA LEU A 231 3.04 -12.32 -0.39
C LEU A 231 4.24 -12.21 0.57
N PRO A 232 4.19 -12.79 1.78
CA PRO A 232 5.23 -12.63 2.82
C PRO A 232 6.66 -13.00 2.43
N SER A 233 6.82 -13.91 1.47
CA SER A 233 8.12 -14.36 0.99
C SER A 233 8.61 -13.62 -0.27
N HIS A 234 7.91 -12.55 -0.69
CA HIS A 234 8.29 -11.73 -1.84
C HIS A 234 8.29 -10.25 -1.48
N SER A 235 9.24 -9.55 -2.09
CA SER A 235 9.40 -8.11 -1.99
C SER A 235 9.12 -7.46 -3.34
N ILE A 236 8.50 -6.28 -3.32
CA ILE A 236 8.55 -5.35 -4.44
C ILE A 236 9.91 -4.67 -4.39
N LEU A 237 10.60 -4.67 -5.52
CA LEU A 237 11.89 -4.04 -5.69
C LEU A 237 11.68 -2.64 -6.24
N PHE A 238 12.33 -1.63 -5.69
CA PHE A 238 12.26 -0.27 -6.25
C PHE A 238 13.53 0.54 -6.03
N ARG A 239 13.69 1.56 -6.88
CA ARG A 239 14.69 2.63 -6.72
C ARG A 239 14.17 3.91 -7.34
N ASP A 240 14.50 5.04 -6.74
CA ASP A 240 13.95 6.34 -7.14
C ASP A 240 14.63 6.87 -8.41
N LYS A 241 15.90 6.49 -8.66
CA LYS A 241 16.66 6.79 -9.87
C LYS A 241 17.51 5.59 -10.29
N SER A 242 17.91 5.52 -11.57
CA SER A 242 18.64 4.39 -12.18
C SER A 242 19.99 4.07 -11.52
N GLN A 243 20.58 5.02 -10.79
CA GLN A 243 21.86 4.85 -10.09
C GLN A 243 21.69 4.80 -8.56
N ASP A 244 20.46 4.89 -8.05
CA ASP A 244 20.16 4.75 -6.63
C ASP A 244 20.25 3.28 -6.19
N ARG A 245 20.38 3.05 -4.89
CA ARG A 245 20.39 1.71 -4.31
C ARG A 245 19.01 1.08 -4.43
N TRP A 246 18.99 -0.23 -4.67
CA TRP A 246 17.74 -0.98 -4.59
C TRP A 246 17.20 -0.98 -3.16
N LYS A 247 15.89 -0.82 -3.07
CA LYS A 247 15.10 -0.90 -1.85
C LYS A 247 14.06 -2.00 -2.06
N GLU A 248 13.66 -2.64 -0.96
CA GLU A 248 12.64 -3.67 -0.95
C GLU A 248 11.45 -3.24 -0.10
N VAL A 249 10.25 -3.57 -0.58
CA VAL A 249 9.00 -3.41 0.18
C VAL A 249 8.33 -4.77 0.29
N SER A 250 8.19 -5.26 1.52
CA SER A 250 7.54 -6.54 1.84
C SER A 250 6.39 -6.33 2.81
N PRO A 251 5.31 -7.13 2.76
CA PRO A 251 5.05 -8.18 1.77
C PRO A 251 4.50 -7.62 0.46
N GLY A 252 4.99 -8.09 -0.69
CA GLY A 252 4.46 -7.65 -1.98
C GLY A 252 5.00 -8.39 -3.20
N TYR A 253 4.11 -8.78 -4.10
CA TYR A 253 4.41 -9.37 -5.39
C TYR A 253 3.66 -8.60 -6.47
N LEU A 254 4.38 -7.84 -7.31
CA LEU A 254 3.75 -7.19 -8.46
C LEU A 254 3.04 -8.22 -9.33
N SER A 255 1.88 -7.87 -9.86
CA SER A 255 1.12 -8.65 -10.85
C SER A 255 1.79 -8.58 -12.22
N PHE A 256 3.04 -9.02 -12.23
CA PHE A 256 3.90 -9.16 -13.38
C PHE A 256 4.05 -10.65 -13.67
N TYR A 257 3.90 -11.03 -14.93
CA TYR A 257 4.22 -12.38 -15.36
C TYR A 257 4.84 -12.40 -16.75
N LEU A 258 5.67 -13.41 -16.96
CA LEU A 258 6.28 -13.74 -18.23
C LEU A 258 5.56 -14.97 -18.81
N THR A 259 5.33 -14.98 -20.12
CA THR A 259 5.08 -16.21 -20.86
C THR A 259 6.37 -16.60 -21.55
N ALA A 260 6.75 -17.88 -21.48
CA ALA A 260 7.98 -18.35 -22.09
C ALA A 260 7.91 -19.81 -22.50
N ASP A 261 8.63 -20.15 -23.56
CA ASP A 261 8.87 -21.52 -23.95
C ASP A 261 9.92 -22.12 -23.00
N SER A 262 9.54 -23.17 -22.28
CA SER A 262 10.40 -23.87 -21.30
C SER A 262 10.98 -25.14 -21.90
N TYR A 263 12.29 -25.32 -21.71
CA TYR A 263 13.08 -26.43 -22.20
C TYR A 263 13.57 -27.26 -20.98
N LYS A 264 12.75 -28.22 -20.50
CA LYS A 264 13.07 -29.02 -19.30
C LYS A 264 14.44 -29.71 -19.40
N GLY A 265 15.39 -29.33 -18.55
CA GLY A 265 16.59 -30.11 -18.21
C GLY A 265 16.24 -31.23 -17.22
N LYS A 266 16.69 -32.47 -17.47
CA LYS A 266 16.56 -33.55 -16.49
C LYS A 266 17.62 -33.36 -15.39
N HIS A 267 17.30 -32.60 -14.34
CA HIS A 267 17.91 -32.83 -13.03
C HIS A 267 16.83 -32.81 -11.94
N LYS A 268 16.66 -33.97 -11.29
CA LYS A 268 15.83 -34.13 -10.10
C LYS A 268 16.48 -33.37 -8.95
N SER A 269 15.81 -32.34 -8.43
CA SER A 269 15.80 -32.09 -7.00
C SER A 269 14.35 -32.07 -6.54
N SER A 270 14.04 -33.04 -5.69
CA SER A 270 12.76 -33.21 -5.03
C SER A 270 12.49 -32.03 -4.09
N LEU A 271 11.30 -31.47 -4.15
CA LEU A 271 10.49 -31.09 -2.97
C LEU A 271 9.06 -30.75 -3.45
N SER A 272 8.12 -31.58 -2.96
CA SER A 272 6.66 -31.46 -2.90
C SER A 272 5.92 -30.71 -4.01
N GLU A 273 5.19 -31.49 -4.81
CA GLU A 273 4.01 -31.02 -5.55
C GLU A 273 2.99 -30.41 -4.58
N THR A 274 2.59 -29.15 -4.82
CA THR A 274 1.33 -28.62 -4.28
C THR A 274 0.27 -28.81 -5.37
N PRO A 275 -0.94 -29.32 -5.07
CA PRO A 275 -1.95 -29.54 -6.08
C PRO A 275 -2.34 -28.22 -6.75
N ALA A 276 -2.70 -28.30 -8.03
CA ALA A 276 -3.36 -27.24 -8.77
C ALA A 276 -4.54 -26.70 -7.93
N THR A 277 -4.42 -25.47 -7.42
CA THR A 277 -5.55 -24.82 -6.78
C THR A 277 -6.56 -24.47 -7.86
N GLN A 278 -7.72 -25.12 -7.77
CA GLN A 278 -8.95 -24.71 -8.44
C GLN A 278 -9.10 -23.19 -8.36
N ASP A 279 -9.61 -22.62 -9.45
CA ASP A 279 -9.97 -21.21 -9.57
C ASP A 279 -10.82 -20.76 -8.37
N TYR A 280 -10.18 -20.11 -7.41
CA TYR A 280 -10.86 -19.38 -6.35
C TYR A 280 -10.95 -17.94 -6.81
N VAL A 281 -12.09 -17.58 -7.41
CA VAL A 281 -12.49 -16.17 -7.52
C VAL A 281 -12.69 -15.68 -6.09
N LEU A 282 -11.83 -14.76 -5.64
CA LEU A 282 -11.95 -14.15 -4.31
C LEU A 282 -13.33 -13.47 -4.22
N PRO A 283 -14.15 -13.76 -3.19
CA PRO A 283 -15.38 -13.02 -2.95
C PRO A 283 -15.08 -11.51 -2.84
N ASP A 284 -16.00 -10.66 -3.32
CA ASP A 284 -15.91 -9.19 -3.17
C ASP A 284 -15.69 -8.76 -1.71
N SER A 285 -16.12 -9.61 -0.77
CA SER A 285 -15.89 -9.42 0.65
C SER A 285 -14.43 -9.27 1.01
N LEU A 286 -13.42 -9.72 0.23
CA LEU A 286 -11.98 -9.65 0.59
C LEU A 286 -11.26 -8.34 0.24
N LYS A 287 -11.96 -7.33 -0.30
CA LYS A 287 -11.40 -5.98 -0.60
C LYS A 287 -10.72 -5.32 0.61
N TYR A 288 -11.11 -5.64 1.84
CA TYR A 288 -10.56 -5.06 3.08
C TYR A 288 -9.19 -5.61 3.50
N LEU A 289 -8.77 -6.80 3.01
CA LEU A 289 -7.47 -7.38 3.37
C LEU A 289 -6.31 -6.44 3.03
N ARG A 290 -6.54 -5.53 2.07
CA ARG A 290 -5.65 -4.43 1.70
C ARG A 290 -5.21 -3.55 2.87
N TYR A 291 -6.05 -3.42 3.89
CA TYR A 291 -5.81 -2.51 5.00
C TYR A 291 -5.44 -3.21 6.32
N LEU A 292 -5.73 -4.51 6.46
CA LEU A 292 -5.18 -5.34 7.55
C LEU A 292 -3.71 -5.70 7.33
N ALA A 293 -3.28 -5.74 6.06
CA ALA A 293 -1.88 -5.90 5.68
C ALA A 293 -1.09 -4.58 5.78
N MET A 294 -1.76 -3.44 5.97
CA MET A 294 -1.13 -2.15 6.19
C MET A 294 -1.02 -1.89 7.69
N GLN A 295 0.20 -1.89 8.24
CA GLN A 295 0.46 -0.92 9.31
C GLN A 295 0.09 0.46 8.72
N THR A 296 -0.63 1.26 9.51
CA THR A 296 -1.18 2.57 9.16
C THR A 296 -0.39 3.24 8.03
N PRO A 297 -0.96 3.42 6.83
CA PRO A 297 -0.20 4.01 5.73
C PRO A 297 0.24 5.41 6.14
N ALA A 298 1.56 5.64 6.16
CA ALA A 298 2.19 6.94 6.42
C ALA A 298 1.81 8.04 5.39
N ASN A 299 0.98 7.70 4.40
CA ASN A 299 0.64 8.53 3.27
C ASN A 299 -0.89 8.70 3.14
N LEU A 300 -1.48 9.42 4.09
CA LEU A 300 -2.72 10.16 3.85
C LEU A 300 -2.35 11.65 3.95
N GLN A 301 -2.12 12.27 2.77
CA GLN A 301 -1.88 13.71 2.62
C GLN A 301 -3.13 14.50 3.05
N SER A 302 -3.22 14.73 4.34
CA SER A 302 -3.73 15.96 4.91
C SER A 302 -2.50 16.83 5.20
N ASN A 303 -2.56 18.15 4.95
CA ASN A 303 -1.49 19.06 5.41
C ASN A 303 -1.37 19.08 6.95
N TYR A 304 -2.29 18.41 7.66
CA TYR A 304 -2.28 18.16 9.10
C TYR A 304 -1.89 16.71 9.40
N ARG A 305 -0.79 16.53 10.15
CA ARG A 305 -0.41 15.24 10.74
C ARG A 305 -1.30 14.94 11.94
N TYR A 306 -2.33 14.13 11.73
CA TYR A 306 -3.19 13.61 12.81
C TYR A 306 -2.56 12.35 13.42
N GLY A 307 -2.59 12.22 14.74
CA GLY A 307 -1.95 11.13 15.48
C GLY A 307 -0.46 11.35 15.79
N ASP A 308 0.07 12.56 15.56
CA ASP A 308 1.44 12.99 15.88
C ASP A 308 1.54 14.52 15.95
N SER A 309 0.49 15.18 16.46
CA SER A 309 0.46 16.63 16.61
C SER A 309 1.13 17.07 17.91
N LEU A 310 2.11 17.98 17.80
CA LEU A 310 2.69 18.67 18.96
C LEU A 310 1.75 19.76 19.53
N GLU A 311 0.82 20.26 18.72
CA GLU A 311 -0.09 21.36 19.09
C GLU A 311 -1.38 20.83 19.71
N ALA A 312 -1.98 19.80 19.09
CA ALA A 312 -3.25 19.24 19.53
C ALA A 312 -3.09 18.00 20.44
N GLY A 313 -1.91 17.38 20.44
CA GLY A 313 -1.63 16.12 21.12
C GLY A 313 -1.50 16.26 22.62
N ASN A 314 -2.23 15.42 23.35
CA ASN A 314 -2.25 15.37 24.80
C ASN A 314 -2.20 13.91 25.27
N TYR A 315 -1.88 13.73 26.56
CA TYR A 315 -1.85 12.42 27.19
C TYR A 315 -2.72 12.39 28.45
N VAL A 316 -3.37 11.25 28.71
CA VAL A 316 -4.08 10.99 29.96
C VAL A 316 -3.68 9.62 30.51
N ASN A 317 -3.36 9.58 31.80
CA ASN A 317 -3.13 8.32 32.49
C ASN A 317 -4.48 7.68 32.82
N VAL A 318 -4.69 6.44 32.37
CA VAL A 318 -5.88 5.64 32.68
C VAL A 318 -5.46 4.27 33.18
N ASN A 319 -5.76 3.96 34.44
CA ASN A 319 -5.25 2.76 35.11
C ASN A 319 -3.73 2.56 34.84
N ASN A 320 -3.36 1.41 34.26
CA ASN A 320 -1.97 1.06 33.88
C ASN A 320 -1.59 1.44 32.43
N ALA A 321 -2.30 2.38 31.82
CA ALA A 321 -2.02 2.88 30.46
C ALA A 321 -1.88 4.40 30.45
N ASN A 322 -1.25 4.91 29.39
CA ASN A 322 -1.22 6.34 29.08
C ASN A 322 -1.72 6.53 27.67
N LEU A 323 -2.92 7.12 27.54
CA LEU A 323 -3.57 7.30 26.24
C LEU A 323 -3.16 8.62 25.62
N TYR A 324 -2.82 8.57 24.34
CA TYR A 324 -2.67 9.73 23.50
C TYR A 324 -4.02 10.12 22.88
N TYR A 325 -4.32 11.41 22.89
CA TYR A 325 -5.49 11.95 22.22
C TYR A 325 -5.21 13.34 21.64
N GLU A 326 -5.96 13.71 20.62
CA GLU A 326 -5.92 15.03 19.99
C GLU A 326 -7.31 15.69 20.05
N ILE A 327 -7.35 17.01 20.22
CA ILE A 327 -8.59 17.80 20.21
C ILE A 327 -8.58 18.79 19.04
N TYR A 328 -9.66 18.81 18.27
CA TYR A 328 -9.85 19.72 17.15
C TYR A 328 -11.23 20.37 17.17
N GLY A 329 -11.31 21.61 16.71
CA GLY A 329 -12.58 22.33 16.60
C GLY A 329 -13.18 22.74 17.95
N GLN A 330 -14.44 23.15 17.90
CA GLN A 330 -15.23 23.62 19.04
C GLN A 330 -16.69 23.19 18.88
N GLY A 331 -17.48 23.30 19.95
CA GLY A 331 -18.90 22.93 19.96
C GLY A 331 -19.17 21.65 20.72
N GLU A 332 -20.23 20.94 20.33
CA GLU A 332 -20.64 19.68 20.97
C GLU A 332 -19.50 18.64 20.88
N PRO A 333 -19.20 17.91 21.97
CA PRO A 333 -18.11 16.96 22.00
C PRO A 333 -18.43 15.71 21.16
N LEU A 334 -17.48 15.34 20.28
CA LEU A 334 -17.54 14.16 19.43
C LEU A 334 -16.28 13.32 19.62
N LEU A 335 -16.43 12.15 20.24
CA LEU A 335 -15.37 11.18 20.45
C LEU A 335 -15.20 10.30 19.20
N LEU A 336 -13.97 10.17 18.69
CA LEU A 336 -13.62 9.30 17.56
C LEU A 336 -12.81 8.10 18.05
N LEU A 337 -13.28 6.89 17.75
CA LEU A 337 -12.65 5.63 18.14
C LEU A 337 -12.30 4.79 16.91
N HIS A 338 -11.01 4.53 16.69
CA HIS A 338 -10.48 3.85 15.50
C HIS A 338 -10.58 2.31 15.60
N GLY A 339 -10.31 1.62 14.49
CA GLY A 339 -10.30 0.15 14.43
C GLY A 339 -9.02 -0.50 14.97
N ASN A 340 -9.00 -1.84 15.07
CA ASN A 340 -7.82 -2.59 15.52
C ASN A 340 -6.59 -2.34 14.64
N GLY A 341 -5.42 -2.21 15.26
CA GLY A 341 -4.16 -2.00 14.54
C GLY A 341 -4.04 -0.63 13.87
N GLN A 342 -5.00 0.28 14.07
CA GLN A 342 -4.99 1.65 13.54
C GLN A 342 -4.52 2.66 14.60
N SER A 343 -4.68 3.95 14.29
CA SER A 343 -4.46 5.10 15.17
C SER A 343 -5.42 6.23 14.77
N ILE A 344 -5.37 7.37 15.47
CA ILE A 344 -6.08 8.62 15.14
C ILE A 344 -6.01 8.97 13.65
N SER A 345 -4.86 8.71 13.00
CA SER A 345 -4.64 8.99 11.57
C SER A 345 -5.61 8.28 10.62
N ALA A 346 -6.26 7.20 11.06
CA ALA A 346 -7.30 6.52 10.30
C ALA A 346 -8.49 7.43 9.96
N PHE A 347 -8.77 8.40 10.84
CA PHE A 347 -9.81 9.42 10.67
C PHE A 347 -9.31 10.69 9.95
N SER A 348 -8.17 10.65 9.25
CA SER A 348 -7.62 11.83 8.57
C SER A 348 -8.59 12.49 7.59
N GLN A 349 -9.52 11.73 6.99
CA GLN A 349 -10.57 12.25 6.11
C GLN A 349 -11.81 12.77 6.87
N GLN A 350 -11.97 12.40 8.14
CA GLN A 350 -13.11 12.76 8.99
C GLN A 350 -12.80 13.99 9.84
N ILE A 351 -11.63 14.05 10.49
CA ILE A 351 -11.30 15.05 11.51
C ILE A 351 -11.52 16.47 10.98
N ALA A 352 -10.93 16.81 9.82
CA ALA A 352 -11.05 18.15 9.25
C ALA A 352 -12.48 18.54 8.83
N ALA A 353 -13.32 17.56 8.46
CA ALA A 353 -14.71 17.79 8.09
C ALA A 353 -15.59 17.98 9.33
N LEU A 354 -15.41 17.12 10.34
CA LEU A 354 -16.21 17.10 11.56
C LEU A 354 -15.84 18.24 12.52
N SER A 355 -14.56 18.62 12.60
CA SER A 355 -14.08 19.67 13.51
C SER A 355 -14.59 21.08 13.16
N LYS A 356 -15.26 21.24 12.01
CA LYS A 356 -15.96 22.48 11.66
C LYS A 356 -17.23 22.69 12.47
N TYR A 357 -17.79 21.61 13.03
CA TYR A 357 -19.09 21.60 13.70
C TYR A 357 -19.03 21.05 15.13
N PHE A 358 -18.02 20.24 15.44
CA PHE A 358 -17.87 19.56 16.72
C PHE A 358 -16.52 19.85 17.36
N LYS A 359 -16.48 19.74 18.70
CA LYS A 359 -15.23 19.53 19.43
C LYS A 359 -14.84 18.07 19.29
N VAL A 360 -14.05 17.76 18.27
CA VAL A 360 -13.58 16.42 17.94
C VAL A 360 -12.48 16.02 18.94
N ILE A 361 -12.66 14.87 19.58
CA ILE A 361 -11.71 14.24 20.49
C ILE A 361 -11.32 12.91 19.86
N ALA A 362 -10.17 12.86 19.20
CA ALA A 362 -9.67 11.65 18.55
C ALA A 362 -8.66 10.97 19.47
N VAL A 363 -8.80 9.68 19.69
CA VAL A 363 -8.02 8.95 20.71
C VAL A 363 -7.33 7.76 20.08
N ASP A 364 -6.05 7.58 20.39
CA ASP A 364 -5.38 6.30 20.21
C ASP A 364 -5.82 5.40 21.37
N THR A 365 -6.57 4.32 21.09
CA THR A 365 -6.99 3.41 22.15
C THR A 365 -5.79 2.70 22.78
N ARG A 366 -5.96 2.14 23.97
CA ARG A 366 -4.91 1.39 24.67
C ARG A 366 -4.21 0.43 23.71
N ALA A 367 -2.89 0.34 23.81
CA ALA A 367 -2.02 -0.53 23.00
C ALA A 367 -1.96 -0.20 21.49
N HIS A 368 -2.50 0.95 21.06
CA HIS A 368 -2.48 1.42 19.69
C HIS A 368 -1.80 2.79 19.54
N GLY A 369 -1.36 3.10 18.32
CA GLY A 369 -0.77 4.39 17.97
C GLY A 369 0.33 4.82 18.95
N ARG A 370 0.15 6.00 19.55
CA ARG A 370 1.05 6.57 20.56
C ARG A 370 0.65 6.23 22.00
N SER A 371 -0.46 5.54 22.20
CA SER A 371 -0.91 5.08 23.50
C SER A 371 -0.10 3.90 23.98
N SER A 372 0.31 3.97 25.24
CA SER A 372 1.08 2.90 25.88
C SER A 372 0.20 2.10 26.82
N ASP A 373 0.55 0.83 27.00
CA ASP A 373 -0.04 -0.04 28.00
C ASP A 373 1.08 -0.72 28.79
N LYS A 374 1.09 -0.51 30.11
CA LYS A 374 2.03 -1.15 31.02
C LYS A 374 1.47 -2.46 31.58
N GLY A 375 0.20 -2.77 31.30
CA GLY A 375 -0.43 -4.03 31.68
C GLY A 375 -0.02 -5.18 30.75
N LEU A 376 0.08 -6.39 31.32
CA LEU A 376 0.30 -7.64 30.57
C LEU A 376 -0.98 -8.46 30.39
N GLY A 377 -2.12 -8.00 30.91
CA GLY A 377 -3.41 -8.70 30.85
C GLY A 377 -4.04 -8.69 29.46
N GLU A 378 -5.10 -9.46 29.27
CA GLU A 378 -5.87 -9.44 28.02
C GLU A 378 -6.54 -8.08 27.79
N LEU A 379 -6.72 -7.72 26.52
CA LEU A 379 -7.44 -6.52 26.13
C LEU A 379 -8.92 -6.90 25.94
N THR A 380 -9.83 -6.07 26.44
CA THR A 380 -11.28 -6.25 26.25
C THR A 380 -11.93 -4.91 25.91
N TYR A 381 -13.10 -4.96 25.26
CA TYR A 381 -13.85 -3.73 24.96
C TYR A 381 -14.46 -3.09 26.22
N ASP A 382 -14.69 -3.86 27.30
CA ASP A 382 -15.07 -3.31 28.60
C ASP A 382 -13.95 -2.47 29.23
N LEU A 383 -12.70 -2.93 29.09
CA LEU A 383 -11.52 -2.15 29.49
C LEU A 383 -11.41 -0.87 28.66
N PHE A 384 -11.60 -0.95 27.34
CA PHE A 384 -11.55 0.24 26.48
C PHE A 384 -12.67 1.24 26.79
N ALA A 385 -13.88 0.77 27.10
CA ALA A 385 -14.98 1.63 27.54
C ALA A 385 -14.68 2.33 28.87
N SER A 386 -14.07 1.61 29.82
CA SER A 386 -13.64 2.16 31.12
C SER A 386 -12.51 3.18 30.98
N ASP A 387 -11.61 2.97 30.01
CA ASP A 387 -10.56 3.90 29.66
C ASP A 387 -11.14 5.19 29.06
N MET A 388 -12.13 5.09 28.16
CA MET A 388 -12.82 6.25 27.59
C MET A 388 -13.58 7.04 28.65
N LYS A 389 -14.23 6.37 29.61
CA LYS A 389 -14.84 7.04 30.76
C LYS A 389 -13.82 7.89 31.52
N GLN A 390 -12.65 7.34 31.86
CA GLN A 390 -11.60 8.09 32.58
C GLN A 390 -11.04 9.26 31.76
N LEU A 391 -10.88 9.09 30.44
CA LEU A 391 -10.53 10.20 29.56
C LEU A 391 -11.59 11.31 29.62
N LEU A 392 -12.87 10.96 29.48
CA LEU A 392 -13.96 11.94 29.51
C LEU A 392 -14.08 12.64 30.88
N ASP A 393 -13.88 11.90 31.97
CA ASP A 393 -13.78 12.46 33.32
C ASP A 393 -12.65 13.50 33.42
N SER A 394 -11.46 13.19 32.89
CA SER A 394 -10.31 14.11 32.91
C SER A 394 -10.56 15.38 32.11
N LEU A 395 -11.39 15.30 31.07
CA LEU A 395 -11.81 16.43 30.24
C LEU A 395 -13.05 17.15 30.81
N SER A 396 -13.58 16.69 31.95
CA SER A 396 -14.83 17.18 32.55
C SER A 396 -16.04 17.10 31.60
N LEU A 397 -16.07 16.08 30.74
CA LEU A 397 -17.15 15.83 29.79
C LEU A 397 -18.05 14.71 30.29
N LYS A 398 -19.31 15.05 30.58
CA LYS A 398 -20.28 14.11 31.14
C LYS A 398 -21.17 13.43 30.10
N GLN A 399 -21.19 13.92 28.86
CA GLN A 399 -21.95 13.32 27.77
C GLN A 399 -21.33 13.72 26.42
N VAL A 400 -21.12 12.76 25.51
CA VAL A 400 -20.51 12.99 24.20
C VAL A 400 -21.23 12.23 23.08
N ASN A 401 -21.15 12.75 21.85
CA ASN A 401 -21.42 11.94 20.66
C ASN A 401 -20.23 11.01 20.41
N VAL A 402 -20.46 9.81 19.87
CA VAL A 402 -19.39 8.83 19.60
C VAL A 402 -19.47 8.33 18.17
N LEU A 403 -18.40 8.48 17.40
CA LEU A 403 -18.21 7.81 16.11
C LEU A 403 -17.17 6.70 16.29
N GLY A 404 -17.62 5.45 16.20
CA GLY A 404 -16.78 4.27 16.37
C GLY A 404 -16.65 3.48 15.07
N TRP A 405 -15.42 3.16 14.69
CA TRP A 405 -15.13 2.32 13.51
C TRP A 405 -14.50 0.99 13.93
N SER A 406 -15.09 -0.12 13.52
CA SER A 406 -14.67 -1.50 13.85
C SER A 406 -14.58 -1.69 15.37
N ASP A 407 -13.39 -1.95 15.90
CA ASP A 407 -13.11 -2.02 17.35
C ASP A 407 -13.61 -0.78 18.09
N GLY A 408 -13.52 0.40 17.47
CA GLY A 408 -14.05 1.62 18.03
C GLY A 408 -15.58 1.61 18.12
N GLY A 409 -16.26 0.95 17.17
CA GLY A 409 -17.70 0.71 17.22
C GLY A 409 -18.09 -0.26 18.34
N ASN A 410 -17.32 -1.34 18.48
CA ASN A 410 -17.49 -2.31 19.57
C ASN A 410 -17.29 -1.65 20.94
N THR A 411 -16.28 -0.79 21.06
CA THR A 411 -16.01 0.03 22.25
C THR A 411 -17.15 1.00 22.52
N ALA A 412 -17.69 1.68 21.50
CA ALA A 412 -18.82 2.60 21.65
C ALA A 412 -20.09 1.89 22.14
N LEU A 413 -20.37 0.67 21.67
CA LEU A 413 -21.46 -0.16 22.19
C LEU A 413 -21.25 -0.52 23.67
N LYS A 414 -20.03 -0.93 24.05
CA LYS A 414 -19.69 -1.17 25.46
C LYS A 414 -19.81 0.08 26.33
N MET A 415 -19.45 1.26 25.81
CA MET A 415 -19.71 2.53 26.51
C MET A 415 -21.21 2.75 26.72
N ALA A 416 -22.05 2.53 25.71
CA ALA A 416 -23.49 2.69 25.86
C ALA A 416 -24.13 1.69 26.84
N LEU A 417 -23.58 0.48 26.96
CA LEU A 417 -24.07 -0.53 27.90
C LEU A 417 -23.60 -0.26 29.33
N ASN A 418 -22.31 0.05 29.52
CA ASN A 418 -21.69 0.12 30.84
C ASN A 418 -21.71 1.53 31.45
N HIS A 419 -21.69 2.56 30.60
CA HIS A 419 -21.60 3.98 30.96
C HIS A 419 -22.60 4.83 30.15
N PRO A 420 -23.90 4.45 30.10
CA PRO A 420 -24.90 5.10 29.25
C PRO A 420 -25.02 6.60 29.49
N GLU A 421 -24.70 7.09 30.68
CA GLU A 421 -24.72 8.51 31.03
C GLU A 421 -23.73 9.35 30.22
N TYR A 422 -22.64 8.75 29.72
CA TYR A 422 -21.61 9.43 28.93
C TYR A 422 -21.94 9.49 27.43
N VAL A 423 -22.98 8.79 26.97
CA VAL A 423 -23.25 8.63 25.54
C VAL A 423 -24.52 9.38 25.13
N LYS A 424 -24.36 10.37 24.24
CA LYS A 424 -25.46 11.19 23.70
C LYS A 424 -26.10 10.53 22.47
N LYS A 425 -25.28 10.23 21.46
CA LYS A 425 -25.63 9.54 20.21
C LYS A 425 -24.43 8.71 19.76
N ILE A 426 -24.66 7.60 19.06
CA ILE A 426 -23.59 6.75 18.51
C ILE A 426 -23.75 6.58 17.01
N ALA A 427 -22.67 6.76 16.25
CA ALA A 427 -22.55 6.28 14.87
C ALA A 427 -21.53 5.14 14.82
N LEU A 428 -21.93 3.99 14.31
CA LEU A 428 -21.13 2.76 14.23
C LEU A 428 -20.79 2.48 12.78
N MET A 429 -19.53 2.22 12.47
CA MET A 429 -19.10 1.69 11.17
C MET A 429 -18.47 0.31 11.37
N GLY A 430 -19.05 -0.73 10.78
CA GLY A 430 -18.47 -2.09 10.77
C GLY A 430 -18.27 -2.71 12.15
N ALA A 431 -19.21 -2.49 13.09
CA ALA A 431 -19.18 -3.08 14.43
C ALA A 431 -19.74 -4.51 14.44
N ASN A 432 -19.27 -5.35 15.37
CA ASN A 432 -19.78 -6.70 15.60
C ASN A 432 -20.07 -6.93 17.09
N LEU A 433 -20.91 -7.93 17.40
CA LEU A 433 -21.28 -8.26 18.79
C LEU A 433 -20.47 -9.44 19.33
N PHE A 434 -20.04 -10.32 18.43
CA PHE A 434 -19.21 -11.48 18.71
C PHE A 434 -18.36 -11.85 17.48
N PRO A 435 -17.18 -12.47 17.65
CA PRO A 435 -16.23 -12.73 16.57
C PRO A 435 -16.31 -14.17 16.02
N ASP A 436 -17.49 -14.60 15.54
CA ASP A 436 -17.66 -15.91 14.91
C ASP A 436 -18.01 -15.81 13.41
N LYS A 437 -18.12 -16.97 12.75
CA LYS A 437 -18.38 -17.06 11.30
C LYS A 437 -19.80 -16.61 10.89
N THR A 438 -20.68 -16.34 11.84
CA THR A 438 -22.03 -15.79 11.60
C THR A 438 -22.05 -14.27 11.69
N ALA A 439 -21.03 -13.67 12.31
CA ALA A 439 -20.84 -12.23 12.38
C ALA A 439 -19.77 -11.70 11.41
N ILE A 440 -18.70 -12.47 11.20
CA ILE A 440 -17.50 -12.04 10.48
C ILE A 440 -17.17 -13.04 9.37
N GLU A 441 -16.73 -12.51 8.23
CA GLU A 441 -16.18 -13.28 7.12
C GLU A 441 -15.18 -14.35 7.56
N SER A 442 -15.47 -15.61 7.25
CA SER A 442 -14.69 -16.75 7.76
C SER A 442 -13.22 -16.75 7.33
N GLY A 443 -12.93 -16.22 6.14
CA GLY A 443 -11.57 -16.04 5.64
C GLY A 443 -10.76 -15.07 6.50
N LEU A 444 -11.42 -14.07 7.12
CA LEU A 444 -10.78 -13.13 8.02
C LEU A 444 -10.36 -13.80 9.33
N LEU A 445 -11.30 -14.51 9.94
CA LEU A 445 -11.05 -15.24 11.18
C LEU A 445 -9.92 -16.25 10.99
N ALA A 446 -9.89 -16.96 9.85
CA ALA A 446 -8.80 -17.86 9.52
C ALA A 446 -7.45 -17.13 9.40
N LEU A 447 -7.43 -15.93 8.82
CA LEU A 447 -6.22 -15.11 8.72
C LEU A 447 -5.73 -14.66 10.09
N PHE A 448 -6.63 -14.19 10.97
CA PHE A 448 -6.25 -13.76 12.32
C PHE A 448 -5.71 -14.91 13.16
N ASN A 449 -6.36 -16.07 13.13
CA ASN A 449 -5.87 -17.28 13.81
C ASN A 449 -4.46 -17.65 13.32
N LYS A 450 -4.24 -17.66 12.00
CA LYS A 450 -2.92 -17.94 11.42
C LYS A 450 -1.87 -16.91 11.82
N GLN A 451 -2.21 -15.62 11.88
CA GLN A 451 -1.28 -14.59 12.35
C GLN A 451 -0.96 -14.76 13.84
N GLN A 452 -1.94 -15.17 14.65
CA GLN A 452 -1.74 -15.41 16.08
C GLN A 452 -0.83 -16.63 16.30
N GLU A 453 -1.01 -17.71 15.55
CA GLU A 453 -0.14 -18.89 15.56
C GLU A 453 1.32 -18.53 15.23
N GLN A 454 1.54 -17.62 14.27
CA GLN A 454 2.88 -17.17 13.88
C GLN A 454 3.62 -16.36 14.97
N LEU A 455 2.90 -15.86 15.97
CA LEU A 455 3.45 -15.11 17.10
C LEU A 455 3.75 -16.00 18.30
N ILE A 456 3.36 -17.27 18.28
CA ILE A 456 3.67 -18.22 19.35
C ILE A 456 5.19 -18.34 19.52
N GLY A 457 5.66 -18.18 20.76
CA GLY A 457 7.08 -18.22 21.11
C GLY A 457 7.88 -16.96 20.77
N ARG A 458 7.23 -15.87 20.30
CA ARG A 458 7.87 -14.55 20.14
C ARG A 458 7.73 -13.74 21.43
N GLU A 459 8.86 -13.34 22.01
CA GLU A 459 8.89 -12.62 23.29
C GLU A 459 9.23 -11.13 23.18
N ASP A 460 9.36 -10.57 21.98
CA ASP A 460 9.56 -9.11 21.87
C ASP A 460 8.26 -8.34 22.16
N ALA A 461 8.40 -7.08 22.60
CA ALA A 461 7.26 -6.27 23.02
C ALA A 461 6.24 -6.03 21.89
N GLN A 462 6.71 -5.91 20.65
CA GLN A 462 5.85 -5.68 19.50
C GLN A 462 5.01 -6.92 19.17
N SER A 463 5.63 -8.10 19.16
CA SER A 463 4.94 -9.38 18.96
C SER A 463 3.94 -9.67 20.07
N ARG A 464 4.29 -9.40 21.34
CA ARG A 464 3.34 -9.52 22.45
C ARG A 464 2.14 -8.60 22.27
N ASN A 465 2.38 -7.33 21.94
CA ASN A 465 1.30 -6.38 21.71
C ASN A 465 0.39 -6.85 20.56
N ARG A 466 0.99 -7.26 19.44
CA ARG A 466 0.26 -7.77 18.28
C ARG A 466 -0.56 -9.02 18.63
N SER A 467 -0.03 -9.93 19.42
CA SER A 467 -0.74 -11.14 19.88
C SER A 467 -1.96 -10.79 20.72
N ARG A 468 -1.83 -9.82 21.65
CA ARG A 468 -2.95 -9.31 22.47
C ARG A 468 -4.04 -8.66 21.61
N LEU A 469 -3.65 -7.87 20.60
CA LEU A 469 -4.59 -7.23 19.67
C LEU A 469 -5.33 -8.25 18.79
N LEU A 470 -4.64 -9.31 18.34
CA LEU A 470 -5.29 -10.42 17.63
C LEU A 470 -6.21 -11.22 18.56
N GLY A 471 -5.81 -11.40 19.82
CA GLY A 471 -6.66 -12.01 20.85
C GLY A 471 -7.95 -11.24 21.07
N LEU A 472 -7.89 -9.90 21.12
CA LEU A 472 -9.08 -9.04 21.16
C LEU A 472 -10.01 -9.30 19.97
N LEU A 473 -9.47 -9.36 18.75
CA LEU A 473 -10.28 -9.60 17.53
C LEU A 473 -10.89 -11.00 17.45
N LEU A 474 -10.24 -12.00 18.05
CA LEU A 474 -10.66 -13.41 17.97
C LEU A 474 -11.60 -13.83 19.10
N ASN A 475 -11.53 -13.15 20.25
CA ASN A 475 -12.24 -13.56 21.47
C ASN A 475 -13.28 -12.53 21.95
N GLU A 476 -13.20 -11.27 21.51
CA GLU A 476 -14.08 -10.19 21.91
C GLU A 476 -14.75 -9.54 20.68
N PRO A 477 -15.91 -8.87 20.84
CA PRO A 477 -16.72 -8.80 22.05
C PRO A 477 -17.47 -10.11 22.29
N GLN A 478 -18.12 -10.24 23.45
CA GLN A 478 -19.09 -11.31 23.73
C GLN A 478 -20.45 -10.70 24.12
N MET A 479 -20.94 -9.77 23.30
CA MET A 479 -22.26 -9.15 23.48
C MET A 479 -23.35 -9.98 22.81
N SER A 480 -24.57 -9.93 23.32
CA SER A 480 -25.74 -10.53 22.68
C SER A 480 -26.65 -9.48 22.03
N PHE A 481 -27.44 -9.90 21.04
CA PHE A 481 -28.51 -9.06 20.50
C PHE A 481 -29.51 -8.61 21.58
N LYS A 482 -29.73 -9.41 22.62
CA LYS A 482 -30.59 -9.04 23.75
C LYS A 482 -30.03 -7.86 24.54
N ASP A 483 -28.70 -7.79 24.72
CA ASP A 483 -28.05 -6.70 25.45
C ASP A 483 -28.27 -5.36 24.73
N MET A 484 -28.36 -5.37 23.40
CA MET A 484 -28.61 -4.17 22.60
C MET A 484 -29.94 -3.47 22.93
N GLY A 485 -30.92 -4.19 23.48
CA GLY A 485 -32.16 -3.61 23.98
C GLY A 485 -31.99 -2.66 25.19
N ALA A 486 -30.83 -2.71 25.86
CA ALA A 486 -30.48 -1.79 26.95
C ALA A 486 -29.84 -0.49 26.45
N VAL A 487 -29.42 -0.41 25.18
CA VAL A 487 -28.85 0.81 24.59
C VAL A 487 -29.94 1.87 24.45
N ARG A 488 -29.76 3.00 25.16
CA ARG A 488 -30.74 4.10 25.21
C ARG A 488 -30.42 5.26 24.29
N ALA A 489 -29.15 5.43 23.92
CA ALA A 489 -28.74 6.48 23.00
C ALA A 489 -29.26 6.19 21.58
N PRO A 490 -29.64 7.20 20.79
CA PRO A 490 -29.88 7.02 19.37
C PRO A 490 -28.63 6.46 18.67
N VAL A 491 -28.81 5.48 17.79
CA VAL A 491 -27.72 4.81 17.09
C VAL A 491 -27.93 4.85 15.58
N LEU A 492 -26.88 5.25 14.85
CA LEU A 492 -26.75 5.01 13.42
C LEU A 492 -25.79 3.83 13.21
N VAL A 493 -26.28 2.75 12.63
CA VAL A 493 -25.49 1.58 12.25
C VAL A 493 -25.11 1.70 10.78
N MET A 494 -23.82 1.53 10.47
CA MET A 494 -23.30 1.63 9.11
C MET A 494 -22.38 0.47 8.77
N ALA A 495 -22.39 0.07 7.51
CA ALA A 495 -21.40 -0.85 6.92
C ALA A 495 -21.25 -0.58 5.42
N GLY A 496 -20.19 -1.10 4.82
CA GLY A 496 -20.09 -1.20 3.36
C GLY A 496 -20.87 -2.40 2.82
N GLU A 497 -21.30 -2.36 1.56
CA GLU A 497 -21.89 -3.52 0.86
C GLU A 497 -20.93 -4.72 0.78
N HIS A 498 -19.62 -4.46 0.83
CA HIS A 498 -18.56 -5.46 0.81
C HIS A 498 -17.76 -5.47 2.13
N ASP A 499 -18.44 -5.24 3.25
CA ASP A 499 -17.84 -5.27 4.59
C ASP A 499 -17.45 -6.71 4.99
N VAL A 500 -16.53 -6.81 5.96
CA VAL A 500 -16.12 -8.06 6.61
C VAL A 500 -17.06 -8.51 7.68
N ILE A 501 -17.75 -7.54 8.27
CA ILE A 501 -18.87 -7.83 9.11
C ILE A 501 -20.01 -8.15 8.17
N LEU A 502 -20.57 -9.35 8.34
CA LEU A 502 -21.61 -9.83 7.45
C LEU A 502 -22.81 -8.89 7.54
N GLU A 503 -23.38 -8.52 6.39
CA GLU A 503 -24.52 -7.61 6.33
C GLU A 503 -25.69 -8.10 7.19
N SER A 504 -25.92 -9.43 7.25
CA SER A 504 -26.91 -10.06 8.13
C SER A 504 -26.67 -9.72 9.60
N HIS A 505 -25.42 -9.68 10.03
CA HIS A 505 -25.04 -9.31 11.40
C HIS A 505 -25.22 -7.82 11.65
N THR A 506 -24.80 -6.96 10.72
CA THR A 506 -25.01 -5.50 10.79
C THR A 506 -26.50 -5.15 10.89
N ARG A 507 -27.35 -5.77 10.08
CA ARG A 507 -28.81 -5.60 10.12
C ARG A 507 -29.38 -6.06 11.46
N ALA A 508 -28.97 -7.22 11.94
CA ALA A 508 -29.43 -7.74 13.23
C ALA A 508 -29.05 -6.82 14.40
N ILE A 509 -27.87 -6.15 14.36
CA ILE A 509 -27.52 -5.11 15.34
C ILE A 509 -28.53 -3.96 15.30
N ALA A 510 -28.80 -3.41 14.11
CA ALA A 510 -29.73 -2.29 13.95
C ALA A 510 -31.15 -2.65 14.42
N GLU A 511 -31.64 -3.84 14.09
CA GLU A 511 -32.95 -4.34 14.52
C GLU A 511 -33.06 -4.54 16.03
N SER A 512 -31.94 -4.85 16.70
CA SER A 512 -31.90 -5.11 18.14
C SER A 512 -31.84 -3.84 18.99
N ILE A 513 -31.53 -2.69 18.38
CA ILE A 513 -31.45 -1.39 19.06
C ILE A 513 -32.71 -0.58 18.75
N LYS A 514 -33.42 -0.15 19.79
CA LYS A 514 -34.68 0.58 19.63
C LYS A 514 -34.45 1.91 18.90
N GLY A 515 -35.04 2.05 17.73
CA GLY A 515 -35.01 3.28 16.94
C GLY A 515 -33.67 3.55 16.26
N ALA A 516 -32.83 2.53 16.06
CA ALA A 516 -31.61 2.69 15.30
C ALA A 516 -31.88 2.92 13.81
N GLU A 517 -31.03 3.75 13.21
CA GLU A 517 -30.96 3.95 11.76
C GLU A 517 -29.92 3.01 11.15
N LEU A 518 -30.10 2.61 9.89
CA LEU A 518 -29.17 1.73 9.17
C LEU A 518 -28.80 2.33 7.82
N ILE A 519 -27.51 2.37 7.51
CA ILE A 519 -26.98 2.70 6.18
C ILE A 519 -26.02 1.60 5.71
N ILE A 520 -26.30 0.99 4.57
CA ILE A 520 -25.32 0.14 3.86
C ILE A 520 -24.81 0.92 2.65
N PHE A 521 -23.53 1.27 2.66
CA PHE A 521 -22.91 2.04 1.59
C PHE A 521 -22.61 1.15 0.38
N LYS A 522 -23.23 1.47 -0.75
CA LYS A 522 -23.03 0.75 -2.01
C LYS A 522 -21.58 0.80 -2.48
N ASP A 523 -21.08 -0.31 -3.03
CA ASP A 523 -19.73 -0.47 -3.60
C ASP A 523 -18.58 -0.16 -2.61
N ALA A 524 -18.86 -0.02 -1.32
CA ALA A 524 -17.88 0.28 -0.28
C ALA A 524 -17.54 -0.96 0.56
N SER A 525 -16.33 -1.04 1.10
CA SER A 525 -15.91 -2.12 2.01
C SER A 525 -15.93 -1.67 3.48
N HIS A 526 -15.33 -2.48 4.37
CA HIS A 526 -15.10 -2.15 5.78
C HIS A 526 -14.37 -0.80 5.99
N TYR A 527 -13.74 -0.26 4.95
CA TYR A 527 -13.03 1.02 4.94
C TYR A 527 -13.78 2.14 4.25
N ALA A 528 -15.11 2.08 4.23
CA ALA A 528 -15.98 3.17 3.78
C ALA A 528 -15.54 4.57 4.27
N PRO A 529 -15.10 4.79 5.53
CA PRO A 529 -14.60 6.10 5.97
C PRO A 529 -13.45 6.68 5.11
N GLN A 530 -12.65 5.82 4.48
CA GLN A 530 -11.51 6.20 3.65
C GLN A 530 -11.80 6.08 2.15
N GLU A 531 -12.68 5.18 1.74
CA GLU A 531 -13.03 4.93 0.35
C GLU A 531 -13.99 5.98 -0.21
N ILE A 532 -14.99 6.36 0.59
CA ILE A 532 -16.06 7.28 0.24
C ILE A 532 -16.22 8.37 1.32
N PRO A 533 -15.13 9.11 1.64
CA PRO A 533 -15.11 10.00 2.80
C PRO A 533 -16.15 11.12 2.72
N ILE A 534 -16.51 11.56 1.51
CA ILE A 534 -17.49 12.65 1.33
C ILE A 534 -18.89 12.15 1.72
N GLU A 535 -19.30 11.01 1.18
CA GLU A 535 -20.59 10.38 1.44
C GLU A 535 -20.70 9.92 2.89
N PHE A 536 -19.64 9.29 3.41
CA PHE A 536 -19.57 8.86 4.80
C PHE A 536 -19.68 10.03 5.77
N ASN A 537 -18.89 11.09 5.57
CA ASN A 537 -18.92 12.27 6.43
C ASN A 537 -20.29 12.96 6.39
N LYS A 538 -20.94 13.00 5.23
CA LYS A 538 -22.29 13.56 5.10
C LYS A 538 -23.30 12.81 5.96
N ALA A 539 -23.31 11.47 5.91
CA ALA A 539 -24.20 10.66 6.73
C ALA A 539 -23.96 10.88 8.23
N VAL A 540 -22.69 10.90 8.65
CA VAL A 540 -22.30 11.16 10.04
C VAL A 540 -22.76 12.55 10.51
N LEU A 541 -22.53 13.59 9.70
CA LEU A 541 -22.93 14.96 10.03
C LEU A 541 -24.44 15.09 10.15
N GLN A 542 -25.19 14.49 9.22
CA GLN A 542 -26.66 14.52 9.24
C GLN A 542 -27.22 13.85 10.50
N PHE A 543 -26.63 12.73 10.93
CA PHE A 543 -27.09 12.04 12.13
C PHE A 543 -26.78 12.79 13.43
N PHE A 544 -25.59 13.40 13.53
CA PHE A 544 -25.21 14.18 14.72
C PHE A 544 -25.73 15.61 14.71
N ALA A 545 -26.28 16.09 13.60
CA ALA A 545 -26.93 17.39 13.49
C ALA A 545 -27.98 17.58 14.60
N PRO A 546 -28.06 18.78 15.20
CA PRO A 546 -29.26 19.22 15.91
C PRO A 546 -30.50 19.09 15.01
N TYR A 547 -31.65 18.73 15.58
CA TYR A 547 -32.91 18.50 14.84
C TYR A 547 -33.36 19.69 13.96
N ASP A 548 -32.82 20.91 14.17
CA ASP A 548 -33.18 22.14 13.46
C ASP A 548 -32.05 22.77 12.61
N SER A 549 -30.94 22.07 12.34
CA SER A 549 -29.84 22.63 11.54
C SER A 549 -29.83 22.15 10.09
N ASN A 550 -29.87 23.08 9.13
CA ASN A 550 -29.56 22.81 7.72
C ASN A 550 -28.04 22.64 7.56
N LEU A 551 -27.54 21.42 7.79
CA LEU A 551 -26.11 21.02 7.63
C LEU A 551 -25.86 20.25 6.33
#